data_AF-A0A1B6M5P3-F1
#
_entry.id   AF-A0A1B6M5P3-F1
#
_cell.length_a   1.000
_cell.length_b   1.000
_cell.length_c   1.000
_cell.angle_alpha   90.00
_cell.angle_beta   90.00
_cell.angle_gamma   90.00
#
_symmetry.space_group_name_H-M   'P 1'
#
loop_
_entity.id
_entity.type
_entity.pdbx_description
1 polymer ?
#
loop_
_entity_poly.entity_id
_entity_poly.type
_entity_poly.pdbx_seq_one_letter_code
_entity_poly.pdbx_strand_id
1 'polypeptide(L)'
;PNKTRNTSGILIHLSATASMIVDCGEATYGQLVRLYGPIHTENVLRSLRAVYISHLHADHHIGLVGLLRARLRLGEQQPLYLLAPRQIRPWLHTYHRNFEPILPSLQLVPCADLLYNDCTLEDTAMSQLLETVGLAQVRTCYVRHCPNAFGVAFTHPDGWKITYSGDTMPSDDLIKLGIDSDLLIHEATMEDDLEGEARLKMHSTTSQAVQVGRQMAARFTLLTHFSQRYAKVPIFSDSFTANVGIAFDNMQVRLSDLPKLPLMYSALKLMFAEHYEEMELKAIKRQLQQEREMARVST
;
A
#
# COMPACT_ATOMS: atom_id res chain seq x y z
N PRO A 1 0.97 -14.20 -0.20
CA PRO A 1 -0.43 -14.55 -0.53
C PRO A 1 -0.96 -15.64 0.39
N ASN A 2 -2.14 -15.44 0.99
CA ASN A 2 -2.83 -16.50 1.76
C ASN A 2 -4.23 -16.79 1.15
N LYS A 3 -5.00 -17.68 1.79
CA LYS A 3 -6.31 -18.12 1.29
C LYS A 3 -7.35 -16.99 1.17
N THR A 4 -7.18 -15.89 1.91
CA THR A 4 -8.20 -14.86 2.12
C THR A 4 -7.74 -13.45 1.73
N ARG A 5 -6.43 -13.21 1.65
CA ARG A 5 -5.79 -11.94 1.32
C ARG A 5 -4.60 -12.19 0.41
N ASN A 6 -4.59 -11.50 -0.72
CA ASN A 6 -3.48 -11.48 -1.64
C ASN A 6 -2.39 -10.49 -1.18
N THR A 7 -1.28 -10.45 -1.90
CA THR A 7 -0.20 -9.47 -1.69
C THR A 7 -0.59 -8.06 -2.10
N SER A 8 0.21 -7.06 -1.72
CA SER A 8 -0.13 -5.65 -1.87
C SER A 8 -0.37 -5.24 -3.33
N GLY A 9 -1.43 -4.48 -3.57
CA GLY A 9 -1.76 -3.91 -4.87
C GLY A 9 -3.03 -3.09 -4.80
N ILE A 10 -2.90 -1.77 -5.00
CA ILE A 10 -4.00 -0.82 -4.82
C ILE A 10 -4.17 -0.03 -6.12
N LEU A 11 -5.33 -0.17 -6.75
CA LEU A 11 -5.69 0.64 -7.92
C LEU A 11 -6.35 1.94 -7.47
N ILE A 12 -5.83 3.07 -7.95
CA ILE A 12 -6.37 4.40 -7.71
C ILE A 12 -6.81 4.98 -9.04
N HIS A 13 -8.11 5.28 -9.16
CA HIS A 13 -8.65 6.03 -10.28
C HIS A 13 -8.46 7.53 -10.00
N LEU A 14 -7.58 8.17 -10.77
CA LEU A 14 -7.28 9.59 -10.65
C LEU A 14 -8.33 10.43 -11.42
N SER A 15 -8.74 9.93 -12.58
CA SER A 15 -9.80 10.52 -13.41
C SER A 15 -10.55 9.43 -14.19
N ALA A 16 -11.46 9.83 -15.08
CA ALA A 16 -12.12 8.91 -16.01
C ALA A 16 -11.15 8.23 -16.99
N THR A 17 -9.95 8.79 -17.20
CA THR A 17 -8.99 8.36 -18.23
C THR A 17 -7.59 8.07 -17.68
N ALA A 18 -7.35 8.33 -16.40
CA ALA A 18 -6.06 8.12 -15.74
C ALA A 18 -6.22 7.34 -14.44
N SER A 19 -5.37 6.33 -14.28
CA SER A 19 -5.25 5.55 -13.06
C SER A 19 -3.78 5.28 -12.71
N MET A 20 -3.53 4.99 -11.44
CA MET A 20 -2.24 4.53 -10.95
C MET A 20 -2.40 3.28 -10.08
N ILE A 21 -1.36 2.46 -10.03
CA ILE A 21 -1.28 1.31 -9.12
C ILE A 21 -0.21 1.62 -8.06
N VAL A 22 -0.55 1.39 -6.79
CA VAL A 22 0.35 1.53 -5.65
C VAL A 22 0.67 0.14 -5.13
N ASP A 23 1.94 -0.24 -5.22
CA ASP A 23 2.47 -1.60 -5.16
C ASP A 23 1.82 -2.56 -6.16
N CYS A 24 2.56 -3.58 -6.57
CA CYS A 24 2.13 -4.55 -7.57
C CYS A 24 2.68 -5.94 -7.23
N GLY A 25 2.25 -6.46 -6.09
CA GLY A 25 2.54 -7.80 -5.62
C GLY A 25 2.03 -8.90 -6.56
N GLU A 26 2.35 -10.14 -6.23
CA GLU A 26 1.96 -11.31 -6.99
C GLU A 26 0.46 -11.32 -7.35
N ALA A 27 0.15 -11.74 -8.57
CA ALA A 27 -1.22 -11.88 -9.06
C ALA A 27 -2.07 -10.58 -9.08
N THR A 28 -1.49 -9.38 -8.92
CA THR A 28 -2.23 -8.10 -9.05
C THR A 28 -3.04 -8.02 -10.34
N TYR A 29 -2.44 -8.36 -11.49
CA TYR A 29 -3.19 -8.45 -12.77
C TYR A 29 -4.33 -9.48 -12.73
N GLY A 30 -4.10 -10.64 -12.09
CA GLY A 30 -5.12 -11.66 -11.92
C GLY A 30 -6.29 -11.19 -11.04
N GLN A 31 -6.02 -10.41 -9.99
CA GLN A 31 -7.06 -9.78 -9.16
C GLN A 31 -7.87 -8.76 -9.95
N LEU A 32 -7.23 -7.95 -10.80
CA LEU A 32 -7.95 -7.05 -11.71
C LEU A 32 -8.90 -7.81 -12.62
N VAL A 33 -8.44 -8.88 -13.28
CA VAL A 33 -9.28 -9.76 -14.12
C VAL A 33 -10.40 -10.40 -13.31
N ARG A 34 -10.15 -10.82 -12.06
CA ARG A 34 -11.17 -11.40 -11.18
C ARG A 34 -12.26 -10.39 -10.83
N LEU A 35 -11.89 -9.14 -10.54
CA LEU A 35 -12.80 -8.09 -10.11
C LEU A 35 -13.60 -7.47 -11.26
N TYR A 36 -12.92 -7.11 -12.34
CA TYR A 36 -13.51 -6.35 -13.45
C TYR A 36 -13.93 -7.24 -14.63
N GLY A 37 -13.43 -8.47 -14.68
CA GLY A 37 -13.51 -9.31 -15.87
C GLY A 37 -12.47 -8.92 -16.92
N PRO A 38 -12.24 -9.77 -17.94
CA PRO A 38 -11.16 -9.57 -18.90
C PRO A 38 -11.32 -8.25 -19.69
N ILE A 39 -12.53 -7.93 -20.15
CA ILE A 39 -12.80 -6.75 -21.00
C ILE A 39 -12.55 -5.45 -20.24
N HIS A 40 -13.11 -5.30 -19.04
CA HIS A 40 -12.94 -4.05 -18.27
C HIS A 40 -11.52 -3.90 -17.71
N THR A 41 -10.80 -4.99 -17.45
CA THR A 41 -9.37 -4.92 -17.11
C THR A 41 -8.55 -4.29 -18.22
N GLU A 42 -8.88 -4.51 -19.49
CA GLU A 42 -8.17 -3.82 -20.58
C GLU A 42 -8.34 -2.30 -20.49
N ASN A 43 -9.51 -1.82 -20.10
CA ASN A 43 -9.74 -0.38 -19.92
C ASN A 43 -8.90 0.18 -18.77
N VAL A 44 -8.77 -0.57 -17.66
CA VAL A 44 -7.87 -0.22 -16.56
C VAL A 44 -6.41 -0.15 -17.04
N LEU A 45 -5.98 -1.10 -17.88
CA LEU A 45 -4.61 -1.11 -18.41
C LEU A 45 -4.33 0.05 -19.38
N ARG A 46 -5.33 0.46 -20.18
CA ARG A 46 -5.27 1.64 -21.07
C ARG A 46 -5.25 2.96 -20.31
N SER A 47 -5.98 3.05 -19.19
CA SER A 47 -5.96 4.23 -18.31
C SER A 47 -4.74 4.30 -17.40
N LEU A 48 -3.96 3.22 -17.27
CA LEU A 48 -2.82 3.16 -16.36
C LEU A 48 -1.67 4.07 -16.85
N ARG A 49 -1.36 5.11 -16.06
CA ARG A 49 -0.31 6.10 -16.32
C ARG A 49 0.90 5.97 -15.40
N ALA A 50 0.71 5.45 -14.19
CA ALA A 50 1.80 5.22 -13.26
C ALA A 50 1.66 3.91 -12.45
N VAL A 51 2.79 3.34 -12.09
CA VAL A 51 2.93 2.35 -11.01
C VAL A 51 3.91 2.89 -9.99
N TYR A 52 3.51 2.95 -8.73
CA TYR A 52 4.40 3.22 -7.61
C TYR A 52 4.78 1.89 -6.93
N ILE A 53 6.05 1.71 -6.61
CA ILE A 53 6.56 0.57 -5.83
C ILE A 53 7.27 1.15 -4.60
N SER A 54 6.81 0.79 -3.40
CA SER A 54 7.34 1.30 -2.13
C SER A 54 8.77 0.81 -1.85
N HIS A 55 9.02 -0.49 -2.05
CA HIS A 55 10.29 -1.14 -1.77
C HIS A 55 10.39 -2.50 -2.50
N LEU A 56 11.50 -3.23 -2.33
CA LEU A 56 11.83 -4.41 -3.14
C LEU A 56 11.57 -5.77 -2.47
N HIS A 57 10.72 -5.83 -1.44
CA HIS A 57 10.19 -7.13 -1.02
C HIS A 57 9.21 -7.68 -2.05
N ALA A 58 9.25 -9.01 -2.24
CA ALA A 58 8.64 -9.67 -3.39
C ALA A 58 7.13 -9.43 -3.47
N ASP A 59 6.47 -9.39 -2.32
CA ASP A 59 5.04 -9.12 -2.16
C ASP A 59 4.59 -7.71 -2.55
N HIS A 60 5.51 -6.81 -2.94
CA HIS A 60 5.17 -5.46 -3.41
C HIS A 60 5.45 -5.24 -4.90
N HIS A 61 6.16 -6.13 -5.60
CA HIS A 61 6.55 -5.83 -7.00
C HIS A 61 6.56 -7.00 -7.98
N ILE A 62 6.55 -8.27 -7.54
CA ILE A 62 6.74 -9.37 -8.49
C ILE A 62 5.60 -9.52 -9.52
N GLY A 63 4.41 -8.99 -9.22
CA GLY A 63 3.30 -8.94 -10.16
C GLY A 63 3.48 -7.92 -11.29
N LEU A 64 4.43 -6.99 -11.16
CA LEU A 64 4.69 -5.94 -12.15
C LEU A 64 4.99 -6.53 -13.53
N VAL A 65 5.75 -7.63 -13.59
CA VAL A 65 6.04 -8.32 -14.86
C VAL A 65 4.75 -8.76 -15.55
N GLY A 66 3.82 -9.38 -14.81
CA GLY A 66 2.53 -9.82 -15.36
C GLY A 66 1.68 -8.65 -15.88
N LEU A 67 1.68 -7.54 -15.14
CA LEU A 67 0.97 -6.31 -15.51
C LEU A 67 1.55 -5.69 -16.79
N LEU A 68 2.87 -5.53 -16.88
CA LEU A 68 3.57 -4.97 -18.04
C LEU A 68 3.34 -5.81 -19.30
N ARG A 69 3.42 -7.13 -19.18
CA ARG A 69 3.12 -8.06 -20.29
C ARG A 69 1.68 -7.93 -20.76
N ALA A 70 0.72 -7.84 -19.84
CA ALA A 70 -0.68 -7.66 -20.18
C ALA A 70 -0.92 -6.34 -20.93
N ARG A 71 -0.34 -5.24 -20.44
CA ARG A 71 -0.44 -3.93 -21.10
C ARG A 71 0.21 -3.92 -22.48
N LEU A 72 1.37 -4.56 -22.64
CA LEU A 72 2.05 -4.66 -23.93
C LEU A 72 1.23 -5.43 -24.96
N ARG A 73 0.56 -6.53 -24.55
CA ARG A 73 -0.33 -7.31 -25.43
C ARG A 73 -1.52 -6.50 -25.96
N LEU A 74 -1.95 -5.46 -25.25
CA LEU A 74 -3.00 -4.55 -25.71
C LEU A 74 -2.50 -3.55 -26.77
N GLY A 75 -1.20 -3.53 -27.06
CA GLY A 75 -0.61 -2.57 -27.97
C GLY A 75 -0.56 -1.14 -27.42
N GLU A 76 -0.71 -0.96 -26.10
CA GLU A 76 -0.72 0.36 -25.48
C GLU A 76 0.66 1.02 -25.55
N GLN A 77 0.77 2.06 -26.37
CA GLN A 77 2.02 2.77 -26.65
C GLN A 77 2.28 3.95 -25.71
N GLN A 78 1.26 4.41 -24.97
CA GLN A 78 1.44 5.54 -24.06
C GLN A 78 2.48 5.20 -22.97
N PRO A 79 3.32 6.17 -22.56
CA PRO A 79 4.30 5.95 -21.51
C PRO A 79 3.62 5.52 -20.21
N LEU A 80 4.27 4.60 -19.51
CA LEU A 80 3.93 4.19 -18.17
C LEU A 80 5.06 4.61 -17.25
N TYR A 81 4.79 5.52 -16.32
CA TYR A 81 5.76 5.90 -15.31
C TYR A 81 5.87 4.83 -14.23
N LEU A 82 7.08 4.45 -13.88
CA LEU A 82 7.39 3.58 -12.75
C LEU A 82 8.11 4.42 -11.70
N LEU A 83 7.42 4.75 -10.61
CA LEU A 83 7.99 5.41 -9.45
C LEU A 83 8.47 4.31 -8.49
N ALA A 84 9.78 4.03 -8.45
CA ALA A 84 10.29 2.87 -7.70
C ALA A 84 11.72 3.08 -7.18
N PRO A 85 12.20 2.27 -6.21
CA PRO A 85 13.61 2.20 -5.90
C PRO A 85 14.43 1.92 -7.17
N ARG A 86 15.51 2.68 -7.38
CA ARG A 86 16.37 2.55 -8.59
C ARG A 86 16.87 1.10 -8.79
N GLN A 87 17.01 0.35 -7.71
CA GLN A 87 17.46 -1.02 -7.65
C GLN A 87 16.47 -2.03 -8.28
N ILE A 88 15.26 -1.62 -8.66
CA ILE A 88 14.34 -2.47 -9.45
C ILE A 88 14.85 -2.68 -10.89
N ARG A 89 15.66 -1.75 -11.40
CA ARG A 89 16.10 -1.69 -12.79
C ARG A 89 16.87 -2.93 -13.26
N PRO A 90 17.88 -3.47 -12.52
CA PRO A 90 18.57 -4.70 -12.93
C PRO A 90 17.63 -5.89 -13.08
N TRP A 91 16.67 -6.08 -12.16
CA TRP A 91 15.70 -7.18 -12.22
C TRP A 91 14.84 -7.10 -13.48
N LEU A 92 14.27 -5.92 -13.76
CA LEU A 92 13.44 -5.70 -14.95
C LEU A 92 14.23 -5.86 -16.26
N HIS A 93 15.47 -5.35 -16.34
CA HIS A 93 16.31 -5.53 -17.52
C HIS A 93 16.74 -6.99 -17.72
N THR A 94 17.05 -7.72 -16.65
CA THR A 94 17.34 -9.15 -16.72
C THR A 94 16.15 -9.93 -17.27
N TYR A 95 14.93 -9.61 -16.82
CA TYR A 95 13.73 -10.24 -17.37
C TYR A 95 13.55 -9.91 -18.85
N HIS A 96 13.60 -8.61 -19.18
CA HIS A 96 13.43 -8.11 -20.55
C HIS A 96 14.38 -8.76 -21.55
N ARG A 97 15.66 -8.90 -21.18
CA ARG A 97 16.71 -9.43 -22.06
C ARG A 97 16.64 -10.93 -22.25
N ASN A 98 16.29 -11.67 -21.21
CA ASN A 98 16.39 -13.14 -21.21
C ASN A 98 15.08 -13.86 -21.52
N PHE A 99 13.92 -13.21 -21.36
CA PHE A 99 12.62 -13.86 -21.50
C PHE A 99 11.77 -13.21 -22.59
N GLU A 100 11.28 -11.98 -22.37
CA GLU A 100 10.45 -11.27 -23.36
C GLU A 100 10.46 -9.75 -23.12
N PRO A 101 10.24 -8.92 -24.16
CA PRO A 101 10.23 -7.47 -24.02
C PRO A 101 9.09 -7.00 -23.10
N ILE A 102 9.42 -6.24 -22.06
CA ILE A 102 8.44 -5.62 -21.13
C ILE A 102 8.67 -4.12 -20.85
N LEU A 103 9.69 -3.52 -21.47
CA LEU A 103 10.17 -2.15 -21.18
C LEU A 103 9.93 -1.06 -22.25
N PRO A 104 9.45 -1.31 -23.49
CA PRO A 104 9.39 -0.26 -24.53
C PRO A 104 8.71 1.06 -24.14
N SER A 105 7.69 1.02 -23.28
CA SER A 105 6.92 2.18 -22.84
C SER A 105 7.13 2.53 -21.36
N LEU A 106 8.08 1.88 -20.67
CA LEU A 106 8.30 2.07 -19.23
C LEU A 106 9.31 3.19 -18.97
N GLN A 107 8.92 4.20 -18.19
CA GLN A 107 9.79 5.29 -17.77
C GLN A 107 10.03 5.23 -16.26
N LEU A 108 11.23 4.83 -15.84
CA LEU A 108 11.60 4.75 -14.43
C LEU A 108 11.95 6.14 -13.89
N VAL A 109 11.28 6.55 -12.82
CA VAL A 109 11.63 7.70 -11.99
C VAL A 109 12.01 7.17 -10.61
N PRO A 110 13.28 7.26 -10.19
CA PRO A 110 13.71 6.81 -8.88
C PRO A 110 12.95 7.53 -7.76
N CYS A 111 12.43 6.78 -6.77
CA CYS A 111 11.77 7.38 -5.61
C CYS A 111 12.68 8.35 -4.84
N ALA A 112 14.00 8.12 -4.83
CA ALA A 112 14.97 9.00 -4.19
C ALA A 112 15.08 10.38 -4.87
N ASP A 113 14.65 10.51 -6.14
CA ASP A 113 14.71 11.78 -6.86
C ASP A 113 13.46 12.65 -6.58
N LEU A 114 12.47 12.09 -5.87
CA LEU A 114 11.18 12.71 -5.54
C LEU A 114 11.05 13.09 -4.06
N LEU A 115 12.15 13.07 -3.29
CA LEU A 115 12.10 13.30 -1.85
C LEU A 115 11.50 14.69 -1.54
N TYR A 116 10.62 14.74 -0.54
CA TYR A 116 9.91 15.97 -0.18
C TYR A 116 10.84 17.11 0.28
N ASN A 117 11.99 16.75 0.83
CA ASN A 117 12.99 17.67 1.39
C ASN A 117 14.24 17.83 0.51
N ASP A 118 14.41 17.00 -0.53
CA ASP A 118 15.57 17.00 -1.42
C ASP A 118 15.20 16.42 -2.80
N CYS A 119 14.27 17.08 -3.49
CA CYS A 119 13.81 16.66 -4.80
C CYS A 119 14.89 17.00 -5.85
N THR A 120 15.45 15.97 -6.48
CA THR A 120 16.53 16.12 -7.49
C THR A 120 16.05 15.88 -8.92
N LEU A 121 14.80 15.45 -9.12
CA LEU A 121 14.21 15.30 -10.45
C LEU A 121 14.12 16.67 -11.15
N GLU A 122 14.61 16.73 -12.39
CA GLU A 122 14.58 17.94 -13.22
C GLU A 122 13.14 18.47 -13.42
N ASP A 123 12.96 19.79 -13.40
CA ASP A 123 11.65 20.45 -13.49
C ASP A 123 10.84 20.06 -14.73
N THR A 124 11.52 19.87 -15.86
CA THR A 124 10.90 19.43 -17.12
C THR A 124 10.38 18.00 -17.03
N ALA A 125 11.18 17.09 -16.46
CA ALA A 125 10.80 15.69 -16.22
C ALA A 125 9.67 15.59 -15.18
N MET A 126 9.72 16.38 -14.11
CA MET A 126 8.65 16.49 -13.12
C MET A 126 7.35 16.98 -13.78
N SER A 127 7.41 18.02 -14.61
CA SER A 127 6.23 18.55 -15.30
C SER A 127 5.58 17.52 -16.22
N GLN A 128 6.38 16.79 -17.02
CA GLN A 128 5.89 15.72 -17.88
C GLN A 128 5.26 14.56 -17.10
N LEU A 129 5.89 14.16 -15.99
CA LEU A 129 5.35 13.14 -15.08
C LEU A 129 3.97 13.57 -14.54
N LEU A 130 3.88 14.77 -13.99
CA LEU A 130 2.66 15.31 -13.38
C LEU A 130 1.53 15.44 -14.41
N GLU A 131 1.82 15.98 -15.59
CA GLU A 131 0.85 16.11 -16.68
C GLU A 131 0.35 14.76 -17.19
N THR A 132 1.27 13.80 -17.41
CA THR A 132 0.90 12.46 -17.93
C THR A 132 0.05 11.67 -16.94
N VAL A 133 0.39 11.75 -15.65
CA VAL A 133 -0.31 11.00 -14.60
C VAL A 133 -1.61 11.71 -14.18
N GLY A 134 -1.68 13.03 -14.35
CA GLY A 134 -2.82 13.85 -13.92
C GLY A 134 -2.74 14.21 -12.43
N LEU A 135 -1.55 14.55 -11.95
CA LEU A 135 -1.30 14.95 -10.55
C LEU A 135 -0.82 16.40 -10.49
N ALA A 136 -1.18 17.10 -9.42
CA ALA A 136 -0.60 18.42 -9.11
C ALA A 136 0.76 18.30 -8.41
N GLN A 137 0.95 17.23 -7.63
CA GLN A 137 2.21 16.97 -6.94
C GLN A 137 2.38 15.47 -6.66
N VAL A 138 3.62 15.00 -6.67
CA VAL A 138 4.04 13.71 -6.10
C VAL A 138 5.37 13.87 -5.39
N ARG A 139 5.46 13.41 -4.14
CA ARG A 139 6.68 13.44 -3.32
C ARG A 139 6.81 12.16 -2.51
N THR A 140 8.03 11.81 -2.18
CA THR A 140 8.38 10.62 -1.40
C THR A 140 9.14 10.99 -0.13
N CYS A 141 9.25 10.03 0.78
CA CYS A 141 10.18 10.10 1.90
C CYS A 141 10.79 8.72 2.15
N TYR A 142 11.96 8.66 2.77
CA TYR A 142 12.46 7.40 3.30
C TYR A 142 11.60 6.96 4.49
N VAL A 143 11.45 5.64 4.62
CA VAL A 143 10.75 5.02 5.75
C VAL A 143 11.59 3.88 6.33
N ARG A 144 11.33 3.51 7.59
CA ARG A 144 12.18 2.55 8.32
C ARG A 144 11.64 1.14 8.16
N HIS A 145 12.17 0.42 7.17
CA HIS A 145 11.81 -0.98 6.90
C HIS A 145 12.96 -1.78 6.31
N CYS A 146 13.31 -1.54 5.04
CA CYS A 146 14.50 -2.08 4.40
C CYS A 146 15.29 -0.94 3.73
N PRO A 147 16.54 -1.16 3.30
CA PRO A 147 17.26 -0.16 2.52
C PRO A 147 16.47 0.25 1.28
N ASN A 148 16.33 1.57 1.04
CA ASN A 148 15.54 2.13 -0.06
C ASN A 148 14.04 1.76 0.01
N ALA A 149 13.46 1.79 1.21
CA ALA A 149 12.01 1.79 1.39
C ALA A 149 11.47 3.22 1.43
N PHE A 150 10.31 3.43 0.79
CA PHE A 150 9.72 4.75 0.64
C PHE A 150 8.23 4.78 0.97
N GLY A 151 7.81 5.89 1.58
CA GLY A 151 6.44 6.37 1.57
C GLY A 151 6.23 7.40 0.47
N VAL A 152 4.99 7.60 0.04
CA VAL A 152 4.63 8.55 -1.02
C VAL A 152 3.38 9.34 -0.66
N ALA A 153 3.37 10.62 -1.01
CA ALA A 153 2.16 11.42 -1.05
C ALA A 153 1.99 12.02 -2.44
N PHE A 154 0.75 12.00 -2.93
CA PHE A 154 0.39 12.67 -4.17
C PHE A 154 -0.87 13.52 -3.96
N THR A 155 -0.90 14.66 -4.64
CA THR A 155 -1.98 15.65 -4.60
C THR A 155 -2.58 15.78 -5.97
N HIS A 156 -3.91 15.75 -6.05
CA HIS A 156 -4.65 15.92 -7.28
C HIS A 156 -4.93 17.40 -7.56
N PRO A 157 -5.11 17.83 -8.83
CA PRO A 157 -5.50 19.20 -9.15
C PRO A 157 -6.79 19.69 -8.47
N ASP A 158 -7.72 18.79 -8.14
CA ASP A 158 -8.95 19.11 -7.38
C ASP A 158 -8.69 19.35 -5.88
N GLY A 159 -7.44 19.27 -5.43
CA GLY A 159 -7.02 19.65 -4.08
C GLY A 159 -7.00 18.49 -3.07
N TRP A 160 -7.45 17.29 -3.42
CA TRP A 160 -7.35 16.15 -2.52
C TRP A 160 -5.94 15.54 -2.50
N LYS A 161 -5.54 15.01 -1.34
CA LYS A 161 -4.22 14.42 -1.09
C LYS A 161 -4.32 13.02 -0.51
N ILE A 162 -3.54 12.08 -1.06
CA ILE A 162 -3.44 10.71 -0.56
C ILE A 162 -1.98 10.41 -0.21
N THR A 163 -1.76 9.81 0.95
CA THR A 163 -0.45 9.32 1.41
C THR A 163 -0.49 7.80 1.56
N TYR A 164 0.55 7.11 1.09
CA TYR A 164 0.76 5.68 1.26
C TYR A 164 2.08 5.41 1.97
N SER A 165 2.05 4.56 3.00
CA SER A 165 3.21 4.30 3.86
C SER A 165 4.28 3.42 3.22
N GLY A 166 3.88 2.48 2.35
CA GLY A 166 4.67 1.25 2.15
C GLY A 166 4.74 0.45 3.46
N ASP A 167 5.74 -0.43 3.57
CA ASP A 167 6.06 -1.08 4.84
C ASP A 167 6.97 -0.19 5.67
N THR A 168 6.64 0.01 6.95
CA THR A 168 7.40 0.89 7.82
C THR A 168 7.04 0.75 9.30
N MET A 169 8.05 0.91 10.16
CA MET A 169 7.83 1.39 11.52
C MET A 169 7.22 2.80 11.54
N PRO A 170 6.67 3.29 12.67
CA PRO A 170 6.25 4.69 12.78
C PRO A 170 7.33 5.67 12.30
N SER A 171 6.96 6.60 11.41
CA SER A 171 7.90 7.46 10.69
C SER A 171 7.49 8.93 10.74
N ASP A 172 8.33 9.76 11.35
CA ASP A 172 8.15 11.22 11.39
C ASP A 172 8.19 11.85 10.01
N ASP A 173 9.02 11.32 9.10
CA ASP A 173 9.11 11.83 7.73
C ASP A 173 7.83 11.51 6.94
N LEU A 174 7.21 10.35 7.19
CA LEU A 174 5.91 10.02 6.61
C LEU A 174 4.83 10.99 7.12
N ILE A 175 4.83 11.29 8.42
CA ILE A 175 3.91 12.26 9.03
C ILE A 175 4.07 13.62 8.35
N LYS A 176 5.30 14.14 8.25
CA LYS A 176 5.60 15.44 7.62
C LYS A 176 5.20 15.49 6.14
N LEU A 177 5.53 14.44 5.39
CA LEU A 177 5.14 14.31 3.99
C LEU A 177 3.61 14.35 3.83
N GLY A 178 2.90 13.66 4.73
CA GLY A 178 1.47 13.42 4.62
C GLY A 178 0.56 14.43 5.30
N ILE A 179 1.07 15.49 5.95
CA ILE A 179 0.25 16.48 6.67
C ILE A 179 -1.00 16.86 5.87
N ASP A 180 -2.15 16.84 6.55
CA ASP A 180 -3.49 17.18 6.04
C ASP A 180 -3.98 16.31 4.87
N SER A 181 -3.49 15.07 4.75
CA SER A 181 -4.00 14.13 3.73
C SER A 181 -5.49 13.84 3.92
N ASP A 182 -6.26 13.82 2.83
CA ASP A 182 -7.64 13.33 2.84
C ASP A 182 -7.70 11.84 3.17
N LEU A 183 -6.71 11.09 2.70
CA LEU A 183 -6.59 9.67 2.99
C LEU A 183 -5.12 9.30 3.24
N LEU A 184 -4.87 8.72 4.41
CA LEU A 184 -3.68 7.93 4.67
C LEU A 184 -4.00 6.45 4.46
N ILE A 185 -3.26 5.78 3.59
CA ILE A 185 -3.25 4.32 3.48
C ILE A 185 -1.99 3.82 4.19
N HIS A 186 -2.17 3.14 5.33
CA HIS A 186 -1.05 2.73 6.17
C HIS A 186 -0.99 1.22 6.35
N GLU A 187 0.21 0.66 6.37
CA GLU A 187 0.43 -0.74 6.77
C GLU A 187 0.07 -0.94 8.25
N ALA A 188 -0.57 -2.06 8.56
CA ALA A 188 -0.92 -2.47 9.91
C ALA A 188 -0.59 -3.95 10.07
N THR A 189 0.67 -4.30 9.79
CA THR A 189 1.10 -5.69 9.68
C THR A 189 0.89 -6.45 10.98
N MET A 190 1.18 -5.82 12.12
CA MET A 190 1.14 -6.49 13.42
C MET A 190 -0.04 -6.07 14.29
N GLU A 191 -0.53 -7.02 15.08
CA GLU A 191 -1.46 -6.78 16.19
C GLU A 191 -0.72 -6.03 17.32
N ASP A 192 -1.47 -5.32 18.17
CA ASP A 192 -0.88 -4.48 19.22
C ASP A 192 -0.17 -5.29 20.33
N ASP A 193 -0.54 -6.56 20.53
CA ASP A 193 0.13 -7.50 21.44
C ASP A 193 1.50 -7.98 20.90
N LEU A 194 1.79 -7.69 19.62
CA LEU A 194 3.02 -8.10 18.93
C LEU A 194 3.97 -6.92 18.67
N GLU A 195 3.92 -5.86 19.47
CA GLU A 195 4.79 -4.68 19.30
C GLU A 195 6.28 -5.04 19.22
N GLY A 196 6.74 -5.99 20.03
CA GLY A 196 8.13 -6.47 19.98
C GLY A 196 8.49 -7.12 18.63
N GLU A 197 7.59 -7.91 18.06
CA GLU A 197 7.78 -8.53 16.73
C GLU A 197 7.68 -7.48 15.60
N ALA A 198 6.79 -6.49 15.76
CA ALA A 198 6.66 -5.35 14.85
C ALA A 198 7.98 -4.57 14.77
N ARG A 199 8.57 -4.24 15.93
CA ARG A 199 9.88 -3.58 15.99
C ARG A 199 10.98 -4.43 15.36
N LEU A 200 11.03 -5.73 15.67
CA LEU A 200 12.07 -6.63 15.15
C LEU A 200 12.02 -6.76 13.62
N LYS A 201 10.81 -6.83 13.06
CA LYS A 201 10.57 -6.95 11.61
C LYS A 201 10.40 -5.61 10.91
N MET A 202 10.57 -4.51 11.63
CA MET A 202 10.49 -3.14 11.13
C MET A 202 9.14 -2.82 10.45
N HIS A 203 8.05 -3.15 11.14
CA HIS A 203 6.67 -2.83 10.77
C HIS A 203 5.96 -2.02 11.85
N SER A 204 4.75 -1.54 11.53
CA SER A 204 3.86 -0.89 12.49
C SER A 204 2.84 -1.87 13.09
N THR A 205 2.46 -1.61 14.34
CA THR A 205 1.21 -2.18 14.88
C THR A 205 0.00 -1.41 14.37
N THR A 206 -1.19 -1.97 14.58
CA THR A 206 -2.46 -1.32 14.25
C THR A 206 -2.63 0.04 14.93
N SER A 207 -2.43 0.12 16.25
CA SER A 207 -2.57 1.39 16.99
C SER A 207 -1.48 2.39 16.63
N GLN A 208 -0.28 1.93 16.30
CA GLN A 208 0.79 2.79 15.80
C GLN A 208 0.43 3.43 14.45
N ALA A 209 -0.11 2.65 13.50
CA ALA A 209 -0.57 3.16 12.21
C ALA A 209 -1.71 4.20 12.37
N VAL A 210 -2.65 3.95 13.27
CA VAL A 210 -3.72 4.91 13.61
C VAL A 210 -3.15 6.19 14.23
N GLN A 211 -2.15 6.07 15.10
CA GLN A 211 -1.51 7.22 15.73
C GLN A 211 -0.75 8.08 14.71
N VAL A 212 -0.05 7.45 13.75
CA VAL A 212 0.58 8.17 12.61
C VAL A 212 -0.47 8.97 11.84
N GLY A 213 -1.63 8.37 11.55
CA GLY A 213 -2.74 9.07 10.89
C GLY A 213 -3.26 10.28 11.67
N ARG A 214 -3.38 10.17 12.99
CA ARG A 214 -3.77 11.28 13.87
C ARG A 214 -2.73 12.40 13.87
N GLN A 215 -1.44 12.06 13.98
CA GLN A 215 -0.36 13.04 13.96
C GLN A 215 -0.21 13.73 12.60
N MET A 216 -0.56 13.03 11.53
CA MET A 216 -0.64 13.55 10.17
C MET A 216 -1.84 14.50 9.95
N ALA A 217 -2.76 14.59 10.93
CA ALA A 217 -4.07 15.22 10.76
C ALA A 217 -4.82 14.66 9.52
N ALA A 218 -4.63 13.37 9.22
CA ALA A 218 -5.29 12.74 8.09
C ALA A 218 -6.80 12.70 8.33
N ARG A 219 -7.59 13.13 7.33
CA ARG A 219 -9.05 13.11 7.43
C ARG A 219 -9.58 11.69 7.61
N PHE A 220 -8.92 10.72 6.98
CA PHE A 220 -9.22 9.31 7.13
C PHE A 220 -7.95 8.45 7.05
N THR A 221 -7.91 7.35 7.80
CA THR A 221 -6.82 6.37 7.77
C THR A 221 -7.36 5.00 7.38
N LEU A 222 -6.93 4.46 6.24
CA LEU A 222 -7.28 3.12 5.76
C LEU A 222 -6.12 2.17 6.04
N LEU A 223 -6.35 1.16 6.88
CA LEU A 223 -5.36 0.17 7.23
C LEU A 223 -5.34 -0.98 6.23
N THR A 224 -4.15 -1.39 5.83
CA THR A 224 -3.90 -2.49 4.89
C THR A 224 -2.66 -3.30 5.29
N HIS A 225 -2.22 -4.21 4.44
CA HIS A 225 -1.00 -5.00 4.62
C HIS A 225 -0.98 -5.82 5.93
N PHE A 226 -2.12 -6.37 6.33
CA PHE A 226 -2.22 -7.20 7.53
C PHE A 226 -1.38 -8.49 7.41
N SER A 227 -0.77 -8.92 8.52
CA SER A 227 0.00 -10.15 8.57
C SER A 227 -0.79 -11.35 8.05
N GLN A 228 -0.19 -12.08 7.11
CA GLN A 228 -0.79 -13.28 6.51
C GLN A 228 -1.03 -14.42 7.52
N ARG A 229 -0.40 -14.35 8.71
CA ARG A 229 -0.56 -15.32 9.80
C ARG A 229 -1.90 -15.15 10.54
N TYR A 230 -2.49 -13.95 10.49
CA TYR A 230 -3.63 -13.59 11.32
C TYR A 230 -4.76 -13.03 10.46
N ALA A 231 -5.83 -13.82 10.42
CA ALA A 231 -7.21 -13.40 10.27
C ALA A 231 -7.83 -13.10 8.89
N LYS A 232 -9.10 -13.49 8.80
CA LYS A 232 -10.05 -13.02 7.79
C LYS A 232 -10.34 -11.51 7.99
N VAL A 233 -10.43 -11.08 9.24
CA VAL A 233 -10.70 -9.70 9.64
C VAL A 233 -9.80 -9.33 10.83
N PRO A 234 -9.08 -8.19 10.81
CA PRO A 234 -8.28 -7.75 11.95
C PRO A 234 -9.15 -7.43 13.18
N ILE A 235 -8.54 -7.46 14.38
CA ILE A 235 -9.24 -7.10 15.61
C ILE A 235 -9.53 -5.59 15.60
N PHE A 236 -10.80 -5.22 15.68
CA PHE A 236 -11.19 -3.83 15.88
C PHE A 236 -10.98 -3.46 17.34
N SER A 237 -9.91 -2.74 17.64
CA SER A 237 -9.70 -2.12 18.95
C SER A 237 -10.63 -0.91 19.16
N ASP A 238 -10.81 -0.51 20.42
CA ASP A 238 -11.55 0.73 20.75
C ASP A 238 -10.81 2.00 20.27
N SER A 239 -9.55 1.87 19.81
CA SER A 239 -8.80 2.95 19.18
C SER A 239 -9.25 3.26 17.74
N PHE A 240 -10.07 2.38 17.11
CA PHE A 240 -10.71 2.67 15.82
C PHE A 240 -11.79 3.74 15.99
N THR A 241 -11.42 4.98 15.72
CA THR A 241 -12.33 6.13 15.68
C THR A 241 -13.19 6.11 14.40
N ALA A 242 -14.13 7.05 14.30
CA ALA A 242 -15.01 7.22 13.13
C ALA A 242 -14.28 7.49 11.79
N ASN A 243 -12.97 7.70 11.82
CA ASN A 243 -12.14 7.98 10.64
C ASN A 243 -11.09 6.89 10.34
N VAL A 244 -11.25 5.67 10.86
CA VAL A 244 -10.34 4.54 10.58
C VAL A 244 -11.06 3.42 9.80
N GLY A 245 -10.55 3.13 8.62
CA GLY A 245 -10.97 2.08 7.69
C GLY A 245 -10.11 0.82 7.77
N ILE A 246 -10.66 -0.32 7.37
CA ILE A 246 -9.90 -1.56 7.12
C ILE A 246 -10.11 -1.99 5.68
N ALA A 247 -9.02 -2.24 4.97
CA ALA A 247 -9.04 -2.69 3.59
C ALA A 247 -9.31 -4.20 3.50
N PHE A 248 -10.01 -4.59 2.45
CA PHE A 248 -10.21 -5.99 2.04
C PHE A 248 -9.88 -6.14 0.57
N ASP A 249 -9.45 -7.33 0.16
CA ASP A 249 -9.25 -7.65 -1.24
C ASP A 249 -10.54 -7.34 -2.03
N ASN A 250 -10.37 -6.71 -3.19
CA ASN A 250 -11.46 -6.31 -4.10
C ASN A 250 -12.43 -5.26 -3.54
N MET A 251 -12.13 -4.66 -2.39
CA MET A 251 -12.86 -3.50 -1.88
C MET A 251 -12.73 -2.32 -2.85
N GLN A 252 -13.86 -1.69 -3.15
CA GLN A 252 -13.93 -0.44 -3.91
C GLN A 252 -14.60 0.62 -3.05
N VAL A 253 -13.93 1.76 -2.90
CA VAL A 253 -14.41 2.87 -2.07
C VAL A 253 -14.07 4.20 -2.72
N ARG A 254 -15.01 5.14 -2.67
CA ARG A 254 -14.77 6.55 -3.02
C ARG A 254 -14.35 7.30 -1.77
N LEU A 255 -13.57 8.37 -1.91
CA LEU A 255 -13.17 9.22 -0.77
C LEU A 255 -14.39 9.69 0.05
N SER A 256 -15.50 10.03 -0.60
CA SER A 256 -16.76 10.44 0.05
C SER A 256 -17.48 9.30 0.79
N ASP A 257 -17.16 8.04 0.50
CA ASP A 257 -17.75 6.87 1.14
C ASP A 257 -16.91 6.38 2.34
N LEU A 258 -15.68 6.87 2.53
CA LEU A 258 -14.78 6.45 3.62
C LEU A 258 -15.43 6.55 5.02
N PRO A 259 -16.13 7.64 5.39
CA PRO A 259 -16.79 7.74 6.70
C PRO A 259 -17.88 6.69 6.94
N LYS A 260 -18.34 5.99 5.89
CA LYS A 260 -19.35 4.92 6.00
C LYS A 260 -18.72 3.58 6.40
N LEU A 261 -17.42 3.38 6.22
CA LEU A 261 -16.76 2.11 6.51
C LEU A 261 -16.92 1.68 7.98
N PRO A 262 -16.69 2.55 8.98
CA PRO A 262 -16.82 2.16 10.38
C PRO A 262 -18.25 1.76 10.77
N LEU A 263 -19.27 2.27 10.05
CA LEU A 263 -20.67 1.90 10.28
C LEU A 263 -20.94 0.42 9.99
N MET A 264 -20.11 -0.23 9.19
CA MET A 264 -20.24 -1.65 8.84
C MET A 264 -19.59 -2.57 9.87
N TYR A 265 -18.79 -2.05 10.81
CA TYR A 265 -17.95 -2.88 11.69
C TYR A 265 -18.77 -3.72 12.65
N SER A 266 -19.88 -3.22 13.18
CA SER A 266 -20.77 -4.01 14.04
C SER A 266 -21.32 -5.24 13.30
N ALA A 267 -21.68 -5.08 12.02
CA ALA A 267 -22.15 -6.18 11.18
C ALA A 267 -21.01 -7.16 10.86
N LEU A 268 -19.81 -6.65 10.53
CA LEU A 268 -18.64 -7.49 10.27
C LEU A 268 -18.21 -8.28 11.52
N LYS A 269 -18.21 -7.67 12.71
CA LYS A 269 -17.95 -8.36 13.98
C LYS A 269 -18.91 -9.53 14.19
N LEU A 270 -20.20 -9.34 13.92
CA LEU A 270 -21.21 -10.40 14.02
C LEU A 270 -21.00 -11.50 12.96
N MET A 271 -20.73 -11.13 11.70
CA MET A 271 -20.49 -12.10 10.62
C MET A 271 -19.26 -12.99 10.86
N PHE A 272 -18.27 -12.47 11.58
CA PHE A 272 -17.02 -13.16 11.87
C PHE A 272 -16.85 -13.49 13.36
N ALA A 273 -17.93 -13.56 14.14
CA ALA A 273 -17.89 -13.71 15.59
C ALA A 273 -17.04 -14.92 16.05
N GLU A 274 -17.26 -16.11 15.46
CA GLU A 274 -16.46 -17.31 15.76
C GLU A 274 -14.96 -17.08 15.55
N HIS A 275 -14.61 -16.28 14.55
CA HIS A 275 -13.22 -15.96 14.24
C HIS A 275 -12.62 -14.97 15.24
N TYR A 276 -13.41 -13.99 15.71
CA TYR A 276 -13.00 -13.09 16.78
C TYR A 276 -12.70 -13.86 18.07
N GLU A 277 -13.60 -14.77 18.47
CA GLU A 277 -13.40 -15.60 19.66
C GLU A 277 -12.12 -16.45 19.55
N GLU A 278 -11.86 -17.06 18.39
CA GLU A 278 -10.64 -17.83 18.15
C GLU A 278 -9.37 -16.96 18.28
N MET A 279 -9.41 -15.72 17.80
CA MET A 279 -8.29 -14.79 17.89
C MET A 279 -8.04 -14.32 19.32
N GLU A 280 -9.09 -13.96 20.06
CA GLU A 280 -8.98 -13.55 21.47
C GLU A 280 -8.37 -14.68 22.32
N LEU A 281 -8.82 -15.92 22.13
CA LEU A 281 -8.25 -17.08 22.82
C LEU A 281 -6.76 -17.29 22.51
N LYS A 282 -6.35 -17.05 21.25
CA LYS A 282 -4.94 -17.12 20.85
C LYS A 282 -4.12 -16.02 21.49
N ALA A 283 -4.62 -14.79 21.54
CA ALA A 283 -3.95 -13.66 22.18
C ALA A 283 -3.75 -13.92 23.69
N ILE A 284 -4.80 -14.35 24.40
CA ILE A 284 -4.71 -14.73 25.83
C ILE A 284 -3.66 -15.81 26.05
N LYS A 285 -3.65 -16.86 25.21
CA LYS A 285 -2.67 -17.94 25.32
C LYS A 285 -1.23 -17.46 25.12
N ARG A 286 -0.99 -16.52 24.21
CA ARG A 286 0.33 -15.91 23.99
C ARG A 286 0.76 -15.08 25.19
N GLN A 287 -0.13 -14.25 25.71
CA GLN A 287 0.15 -13.41 26.88
C GLN A 287 0.57 -14.28 28.07
N LEU A 288 -0.18 -15.36 28.36
CA LEU A 288 0.18 -16.31 29.41
C LEU A 288 1.53 -17.00 29.17
N GLN A 289 1.89 -17.26 27.91
CA GLN A 289 3.19 -17.85 27.57
C GLN A 289 4.33 -16.84 27.79
N GLN A 290 4.15 -15.58 27.38
CA GLN A 290 5.14 -14.52 27.59
C GLN A 290 5.35 -14.24 29.08
N GLU A 291 4.28 -14.19 29.88
CA GLU A 291 4.35 -14.03 31.34
C GLU A 291 5.14 -15.18 31.99
N ARG A 292 4.91 -16.43 31.55
CA ARG A 292 5.67 -17.59 32.02
C ARG A 292 7.15 -17.54 31.64
N GLU A 293 7.47 -17.07 30.44
CA GLU A 293 8.86 -16.92 29.99
C GLU A 293 9.57 -15.80 30.76
N MET A 294 8.92 -14.65 30.98
CA MET A 294 9.46 -13.57 31.81
C MET A 294 9.69 -13.99 33.26
N ALA A 295 8.75 -14.76 33.83
CA ALA A 295 8.88 -15.30 35.19
C ALA A 295 10.10 -16.25 35.32
N ARG A 296 10.41 -17.04 34.28
CA ARG A 296 11.58 -17.94 34.25
C ARG A 296 12.92 -17.21 34.11
N VAL A 297 12.95 -16.06 33.44
CA VAL A 297 14.15 -15.24 33.28
C VAL A 297 14.44 -14.39 34.53
N SER A 298 13.44 -14.18 35.38
CA SER A 298 13.52 -13.38 36.61
C SER A 298 13.89 -14.19 37.87
N THR A 299 14.05 -15.51 37.75
CA THR A 299 14.48 -16.46 38.81
C THR A 299 15.86 -17.02 38.51
#